data_AF-A0A6J2EXY9-F1
#
_entry.id   AF-A0A6J2EXY9-F1
#
_cell.length_a   1.000
_cell.length_b   1.000
_cell.length_c   1.000
_cell.angle_alpha   90.00
_cell.angle_beta   90.00
_cell.angle_gamma   90.00
#
_symmetry.space_group_name_H-M   'P 1'
#
loop_
_entity.id
_entity.type
_entity.pdbx_description
1 polymer ?
#
loop_
_entity_poly.entity_id
_entity_poly.type
_entity_poly.pdbx_seq_one_letter_code
_entity_poly.pdbx_strand_id
1 'polypeptide(L)'
;MEPEDFDSEDKEMLSWDINDMKLPQNVKKTDWFQEWPDSYEKHIYSSEDRNAQRHLSSWAMRNTNNHNSRILKKSCLGVVVCSRDCSAEEGRKIYLRPAICDKARQKQQRKRCPNCDGPLKLIPCRGHGGFPITNFGKHDRRFIFLQSKGEHDHPKPETKLEAEARRTMKKVHTASASVPLKLKESPEAKIKHTLPR
;
A
#
# COMPACT_ATOMS: atom_id res chain seq x y z
N MET A 1 37.79 35.18 4.05
CA MET A 1 36.88 34.03 4.09
C MET A 1 36.22 34.02 2.74
N GLU A 2 36.80 33.27 1.80
CA GLU A 2 36.23 33.13 0.46
C GLU A 2 34.85 32.48 0.60
N PRO A 3 33.82 32.92 -0.14
CA PRO A 3 32.54 32.22 -0.14
C PRO A 3 32.78 30.86 -0.80
N GLU A 4 32.53 29.79 -0.05
CA GLU A 4 32.54 28.44 -0.60
C GLU A 4 31.55 28.40 -1.76
N ASP A 5 32.08 28.09 -2.94
CA ASP A 5 31.37 27.95 -4.21
C ASP A 5 30.39 26.78 -4.06
N PHE A 6 29.18 27.06 -3.58
CA PHE A 6 28.13 26.07 -3.39
C PHE A 6 27.73 25.57 -4.78
N ASP A 7 28.26 24.41 -5.13
CA ASP A 7 28.40 23.86 -6.48
C ASP A 7 27.16 24.08 -7.35
N SER A 8 27.40 24.60 -8.56
CA SER A 8 26.37 24.74 -9.62
C SER A 8 25.64 23.42 -9.93
N GLU A 9 26.26 22.28 -9.57
CA GLU A 9 25.74 20.92 -9.72
C GLU A 9 24.62 20.57 -8.72
N ASP A 10 24.69 21.04 -7.47
CA ASP A 10 23.63 20.81 -6.47
C ASP A 10 22.35 21.57 -6.85
N LYS A 11 22.50 22.69 -7.55
CA LYS A 11 21.39 23.48 -8.11
C LYS A 11 20.69 22.76 -9.28
N GLU A 12 21.41 21.97 -10.08
CA GLU A 12 20.80 21.10 -11.11
C GLU A 12 20.06 19.91 -10.48
N MET A 13 20.59 19.31 -9.40
CA MET A 13 19.94 18.20 -8.70
C MET A 13 18.58 18.57 -8.09
N LEU A 14 18.34 19.84 -7.78
CA LEU A 14 17.07 20.34 -7.21
C LEU A 14 16.09 20.91 -8.25
N SER A 15 16.56 21.31 -9.43
CA SER A 15 15.76 22.10 -10.39
C SER A 15 15.04 21.30 -11.49
N TRP A 16 15.27 19.99 -11.61
CA TRP A 16 14.63 19.16 -12.63
C TRP A 16 13.14 18.91 -12.39
N ASP A 17 12.35 18.78 -13.46
CA ASP A 17 10.96 18.29 -13.44
C ASP A 17 10.85 16.96 -14.20
N ILE A 18 9.96 16.08 -13.77
CA ILE A 18 9.81 14.75 -14.39
C ILE A 18 9.46 14.82 -15.89
N ASN A 19 8.86 15.93 -16.32
CA ASN A 19 8.46 16.17 -17.70
C ASN A 19 9.59 16.70 -18.58
N ASP A 20 10.74 17.05 -18.00
CA ASP A 20 11.87 17.57 -18.78
C ASP A 20 12.34 16.55 -19.82
N MET A 21 12.71 17.07 -21.00
CA MET A 21 13.19 16.26 -22.11
C MET A 21 14.50 15.54 -21.76
N LYS A 22 15.34 16.17 -20.93
CA LYS A 22 16.58 15.63 -20.42
C LYS A 22 16.56 15.73 -18.89
N LEU A 23 16.79 14.60 -18.22
CA LEU A 23 16.96 14.55 -16.78
C LEU A 23 18.45 14.55 -16.42
N PRO A 24 18.85 15.02 -15.22
CA PRO A 24 20.24 15.05 -14.78
C PRO A 24 20.91 13.68 -14.92
N GLN A 25 22.10 13.63 -15.54
CA GLN A 25 22.84 12.37 -15.75
C GLN A 25 24.10 12.26 -14.88
N ASN A 26 24.56 13.38 -14.33
CA ASN A 26 25.77 13.47 -13.50
C ASN A 26 25.43 13.37 -12.01
N VAL A 27 24.51 12.47 -11.66
CA VAL A 27 24.07 12.25 -10.28
C VAL A 27 25.17 11.47 -9.54
N LYS A 28 25.87 12.14 -8.62
CA LYS A 28 26.96 11.54 -7.81
C LYS A 28 26.44 10.60 -6.72
N LYS A 29 25.26 10.91 -6.17
CA LYS A 29 24.63 10.14 -5.09
C LYS A 29 23.15 9.98 -5.35
N THR A 30 22.66 8.75 -5.26
CA THR A 30 21.24 8.42 -5.37
C THR A 30 20.59 8.39 -3.99
N ASP A 31 19.30 8.69 -3.95
CA ASP A 31 18.48 8.63 -2.74
C ASP A 31 18.23 7.18 -2.32
N TRP A 32 18.04 6.99 -1.02
CA TRP A 32 17.50 5.74 -0.48
C TRP A 32 16.02 5.66 -0.79
N PHE A 33 15.53 4.46 -1.09
CA PHE A 33 14.12 4.26 -1.43
C PHE A 33 13.19 4.84 -0.36
N GLN A 34 12.32 5.77 -0.76
CA GLN A 34 11.30 6.33 0.11
C GLN A 34 10.00 5.55 0.00
N GLU A 35 9.57 4.98 1.11
CA GLU A 35 8.36 4.19 1.19
C GLU A 35 7.09 5.06 1.17
N TRP A 36 7.18 6.26 1.75
CA TRP A 36 6.08 7.19 1.99
C TRP A 36 6.36 8.57 1.36
N PRO A 37 6.58 8.66 0.04
CA PRO A 37 6.80 9.95 -0.61
C PRO A 37 5.58 10.84 -0.41
N ASP A 38 5.82 12.09 0.00
CA ASP A 38 4.77 13.07 0.33
C ASP A 38 5.23 14.49 -0.06
N SER A 39 4.43 15.51 0.23
CA SER A 39 4.82 16.94 0.26
C SER A 39 5.68 17.44 -0.91
N TYR A 40 5.32 17.09 -2.15
CA TYR A 40 6.04 17.50 -3.37
C TYR A 40 7.51 17.06 -3.48
N GLU A 41 7.90 16.04 -2.73
CA GLU A 41 9.23 15.46 -2.79
C GLU A 41 9.64 14.99 -4.20
N LYS A 42 10.94 15.11 -4.45
CA LYS A 42 11.63 14.59 -5.62
C LYS A 42 12.75 13.67 -5.15
N HIS A 43 12.88 12.52 -5.79
CA HIS A 43 13.91 11.53 -5.49
C HIS A 43 14.51 10.96 -6.77
N ILE A 44 15.81 10.67 -6.74
CA ILE A 44 16.56 10.01 -7.79
C ILE A 44 17.12 8.71 -7.23
N TYR A 45 16.50 7.59 -7.60
CA TYR A 45 16.95 6.27 -7.19
C TYR A 45 17.92 5.66 -8.20
N SER A 46 18.79 4.78 -7.73
CA SER A 46 19.57 3.90 -8.62
C SER A 46 18.63 2.98 -9.41
N SER A 47 18.94 2.73 -10.68
CA SER A 47 18.21 1.72 -11.47
C SER A 47 18.40 0.30 -10.94
N GLU A 48 19.33 0.06 -10.02
CA GLU A 48 19.54 -1.24 -9.36
C GLU A 48 18.61 -1.45 -8.15
N ASP A 49 17.95 -0.39 -7.66
CA ASP A 49 17.02 -0.50 -6.53
C ASP A 49 15.73 -1.21 -6.95
N ARG A 50 15.52 -2.41 -6.40
CA ARG A 50 14.37 -3.28 -6.74
C ARG A 50 13.02 -2.67 -6.35
N ASN A 51 12.96 -1.85 -5.31
CA ASN A 51 11.73 -1.20 -4.87
C ASN A 51 11.38 -0.04 -5.80
N ALA A 52 12.39 0.74 -6.21
CA ALA A 52 12.25 1.81 -7.19
C ALA A 52 11.87 1.28 -8.58
N GLN A 53 12.49 0.18 -9.04
CA GLN A 53 12.16 -0.50 -10.31
C GLN A 53 10.68 -0.93 -10.37
N ARG A 54 10.14 -1.39 -9.25
CA ARG A 54 8.73 -1.79 -9.12
C ARG A 54 7.81 -0.60 -8.87
N HIS A 55 8.37 0.60 -8.73
CA HIS A 55 7.67 1.84 -8.41
C HIS A 55 6.77 1.67 -7.18
N LEU A 56 7.30 1.05 -6.13
CA LEU A 56 6.55 0.77 -4.91
C LEU A 56 6.23 2.08 -4.17
N SER A 57 5.17 2.02 -3.38
CA SER A 57 4.81 3.04 -2.39
C SER A 57 3.86 2.39 -1.41
N SER A 58 4.03 2.72 -0.13
CA SER A 58 3.09 2.27 0.91
C SER A 58 1.84 3.13 0.98
N TRP A 59 1.77 4.25 0.27
CA TRP A 59 0.49 4.83 -0.14
C TRP A 59 -0.26 3.89 -1.10
N ALA A 60 -1.59 3.93 -1.06
CA ALA A 60 -2.42 3.12 -1.94
C ALA A 60 -2.56 3.77 -3.32
N MET A 61 -1.50 3.67 -4.13
CA MET A 61 -1.41 4.32 -5.44
C MET A 61 -1.94 3.41 -6.54
N ARG A 62 -2.86 3.92 -7.38
CA ARG A 62 -3.31 3.25 -8.62
C ARG A 62 -2.63 3.85 -9.85
N ASN A 63 -2.45 3.07 -10.91
CA ASN A 63 -2.04 3.61 -12.20
C ASN A 63 -3.14 4.55 -12.74
N THR A 64 -2.72 5.69 -13.28
CA THR A 64 -3.57 6.64 -13.99
C THR A 64 -2.98 6.86 -15.37
N ASN A 65 -3.77 6.66 -16.43
CA ASN A 65 -3.30 6.92 -17.78
C ASN A 65 -3.04 8.42 -18.00
N ASN A 66 -1.86 8.75 -18.49
CA ASN A 66 -1.43 10.09 -18.88
C ASN A 66 -1.08 10.19 -20.37
N HIS A 67 -1.35 9.13 -21.15
CA HIS A 67 -0.99 9.02 -22.57
C HIS A 67 0.51 9.23 -22.86
N ASN A 68 1.38 8.98 -21.88
CA ASN A 68 2.83 9.08 -22.03
C ASN A 68 3.50 7.80 -21.48
N SER A 69 3.95 6.93 -22.38
CA SER A 69 4.58 5.64 -22.01
C SER A 69 5.92 5.77 -21.30
N ARG A 70 6.57 6.94 -21.35
CA ARG A 70 7.85 7.20 -20.67
C ARG A 70 7.68 7.61 -19.20
N ILE A 71 6.48 8.08 -18.83
CA ILE A 71 6.20 8.58 -17.49
C ILE A 71 5.07 7.75 -16.89
N LEU A 72 5.40 6.93 -15.90
CA LEU A 72 4.40 6.20 -15.13
C LEU A 72 3.72 7.16 -14.15
N LYS A 73 2.45 7.48 -14.40
CA LYS A 73 1.62 8.26 -13.48
C LYS A 73 0.81 7.33 -12.57
N LYS A 74 0.89 7.56 -11.25
CA LYS A 74 0.06 6.87 -10.26
C LYS A 74 -0.62 7.88 -9.35
N SER A 75 -1.89 7.67 -9.02
CA SER A 75 -2.66 8.54 -8.13
C SER A 75 -3.12 7.83 -6.87
N CYS A 76 -3.12 8.54 -5.74
CA CYS A 76 -3.55 8.00 -4.45
C CYS A 76 -5.04 7.66 -4.45
N LEU A 77 -5.40 6.55 -3.80
CA LEU A 77 -6.79 6.14 -3.59
C LEU A 77 -7.38 6.67 -2.28
N GLY A 78 -6.54 7.09 -1.33
CA GLY A 78 -6.95 7.40 0.04
C GLY A 78 -6.77 6.22 1.01
N VAL A 79 -7.70 6.11 1.96
CA VAL A 79 -7.64 5.13 3.06
C VAL A 79 -9.04 4.62 3.40
N VAL A 80 -9.16 3.33 3.74
CA VAL A 80 -10.43 2.75 4.19
C VAL A 80 -10.45 2.72 5.72
N VAL A 81 -11.47 3.32 6.31
CA VAL A 81 -11.62 3.45 7.77
C VAL A 81 -12.93 2.84 8.26
N CYS A 82 -13.05 2.65 9.58
CA CYS A 82 -14.33 2.34 10.19
C CYS A 82 -15.22 3.58 10.22
N SER A 83 -16.46 3.46 9.75
CA SER A 83 -17.41 4.59 9.80
C SER A 83 -17.85 4.94 11.22
N ARG A 84 -17.72 4.00 12.16
CA ARG A 84 -17.97 4.21 13.60
C ARG A 84 -16.76 4.79 14.34
N ASP A 85 -15.67 5.07 13.63
CA ASP A 85 -14.42 5.59 14.18
C ASP A 85 -13.88 4.77 15.38
N CYS A 86 -14.06 3.44 15.33
CA CYS A 86 -13.65 2.57 16.42
C CYS A 86 -12.13 2.54 16.60
N SER A 87 -11.70 2.28 17.84
CA SER A 87 -10.31 2.01 18.21
C SER A 87 -10.19 0.56 18.69
N ALA A 88 -9.03 -0.05 18.44
CA ALA A 88 -8.66 -1.34 19.04
C ALA A 88 -8.33 -1.17 20.54
N GLU A 89 -8.09 -2.28 21.25
CA GLU A 89 -7.86 -2.31 22.71
C GLU A 89 -6.71 -1.40 23.18
N GLU A 90 -5.73 -1.13 22.32
CA GLU A 90 -4.61 -0.20 22.59
C GLU A 90 -4.85 1.23 22.05
N GLY A 91 -6.09 1.61 21.73
CA GLY A 91 -6.41 2.91 21.13
C GLY A 91 -6.03 3.05 19.65
N ARG A 92 -5.42 2.01 19.03
CA ARG A 92 -5.01 2.03 17.62
C ARG A 92 -6.22 2.13 16.69
N LYS A 93 -6.19 3.10 15.77
CA LYS A 93 -7.20 3.26 14.72
C LYS A 93 -6.97 2.25 13.59
N ILE A 94 -8.06 1.88 12.91
CA ILE A 94 -8.03 0.95 11.78
C ILE A 94 -7.95 1.71 10.46
N TYR A 95 -6.77 1.67 9.83
CA TYR A 95 -6.49 2.27 8.52
C TYR A 95 -6.18 1.20 7.47
N LEU A 96 -7.22 0.69 6.81
CA LEU A 96 -7.07 -0.39 5.83
C LEU A 96 -6.61 0.16 4.49
N ARG A 97 -5.75 -0.60 3.80
CA ARG A 97 -5.28 -0.31 2.45
C ARG A 97 -6.43 -0.49 1.46
N PRO A 98 -6.84 0.55 0.70
CA PRO A 98 -7.78 0.38 -0.40
C PRO A 98 -7.29 -0.63 -1.42
N ALA A 99 -8.19 -1.48 -1.92
CA ALA A 99 -7.89 -2.36 -3.04
C ALA A 99 -7.66 -1.52 -4.32
N ILE A 100 -6.62 -1.87 -5.07
CA ILE A 100 -6.25 -1.14 -6.29
C ILE A 100 -7.31 -1.31 -7.37
N CYS A 101 -7.81 -2.52 -7.57
CA CYS A 101 -8.90 -2.79 -8.52
C CYS A 101 -10.23 -2.21 -8.02
N ASP A 102 -10.92 -1.46 -8.88
CA ASP A 102 -12.19 -0.79 -8.56
C ASP A 102 -13.26 -1.77 -8.09
N LYS A 103 -13.45 -2.89 -8.80
CA LYS A 103 -14.41 -3.94 -8.41
C LYS A 103 -14.08 -4.54 -7.04
N ALA A 104 -12.80 -4.75 -6.75
CA ALA A 104 -12.36 -5.25 -5.45
C ALA A 104 -12.54 -4.21 -4.33
N ARG A 105 -12.35 -2.92 -4.63
CA ARG A 105 -12.53 -1.82 -3.69
C ARG A 105 -14.00 -1.60 -3.34
N GLN A 106 -14.91 -1.71 -4.31
CA GLN A 106 -16.36 -1.72 -4.04
C GLN A 106 -16.74 -2.88 -3.11
N LYS A 107 -16.23 -4.09 -3.39
CA LYS A 107 -16.44 -5.25 -2.50
C LYS A 107 -15.85 -5.02 -1.10
N GLN A 108 -14.68 -4.38 -1.00
CA GLN A 108 -14.03 -4.08 0.28
C GLN A 108 -14.87 -3.15 1.15
N GLN A 109 -15.46 -2.10 0.57
CA GLN A 109 -16.30 -1.15 1.32
C GLN A 109 -17.60 -1.78 1.85
N ARG A 110 -18.09 -2.85 1.21
CA ARG A 110 -19.23 -3.64 1.70
C ARG A 110 -18.85 -4.62 2.81
N LYS A 111 -17.56 -4.84 3.09
CA LYS A 111 -17.12 -5.68 4.21
C LYS A 111 -17.30 -4.95 5.53
N ARG A 112 -17.37 -5.74 6.60
CA ARG A 112 -17.41 -5.23 7.96
C ARG A 112 -16.00 -4.94 8.50
N CYS A 113 -15.94 -4.00 9.43
CA CYS A 113 -14.73 -3.62 10.15
C CYS A 113 -14.16 -4.84 10.89
N PRO A 114 -12.85 -5.13 10.78
CA PRO A 114 -12.24 -6.26 11.47
C PRO A 114 -12.20 -6.11 12.99
N ASN A 115 -12.45 -4.91 13.54
CA ASN A 115 -12.39 -4.62 14.97
C ASN A 115 -13.78 -4.64 15.63
N CYS A 116 -14.74 -3.87 15.11
CA CYS A 116 -16.06 -3.67 15.75
C CYS A 116 -17.25 -4.18 14.92
N ASP A 117 -16.99 -4.88 13.82
CA ASP A 117 -17.98 -5.32 12.83
C ASP A 117 -18.86 -4.18 12.23
N GLY A 118 -18.42 -2.92 12.41
CA GLY A 118 -19.09 -1.75 11.84
C GLY A 118 -18.93 -1.62 10.33
N PRO A 119 -19.69 -0.73 9.67
CA PRO A 119 -19.50 -0.43 8.26
C PRO A 119 -18.14 0.22 7.99
N LEU A 120 -17.55 -0.07 6.83
CA LEU A 120 -16.34 0.56 6.34
C LEU A 120 -16.68 1.71 5.38
N LYS A 121 -15.86 2.76 5.37
CA LYS A 121 -15.93 3.86 4.39
C LYS A 121 -14.56 4.16 3.79
N LEU A 122 -14.53 4.56 2.52
CA LEU A 122 -13.34 5.09 1.87
C LEU A 122 -13.27 6.60 2.10
N ILE A 123 -12.17 7.09 2.67
CA ILE A 123 -11.79 8.50 2.64
C ILE A 123 -10.88 8.67 1.42
N PRO A 124 -11.32 9.35 0.34
CA PRO A 124 -10.48 9.58 -0.83
C PRO A 124 -9.41 10.62 -0.54
N CYS A 125 -8.24 10.49 -1.17
CA CYS A 125 -7.20 11.51 -1.13
C CYS A 125 -7.61 12.73 -1.98
N ARG A 126 -7.44 13.93 -1.44
CA ARG A 126 -7.70 15.23 -2.09
C ARG A 126 -6.61 16.27 -1.86
N GLY A 127 -5.44 15.82 -1.40
CA GLY A 127 -4.28 16.63 -1.04
C GLY A 127 -3.58 17.44 -2.14
N HIS A 128 -4.14 17.50 -3.35
CA HIS A 128 -3.61 18.32 -4.44
C HIS A 128 -4.74 19.17 -5.07
N GLY A 129 -5.05 20.32 -4.47
CA GLY A 129 -6.08 21.23 -4.98
C GLY A 129 -7.48 20.58 -5.08
N GLY A 130 -7.80 19.65 -4.17
CA GLY A 130 -9.04 18.88 -4.19
C GLY A 130 -8.96 17.56 -4.99
N PHE A 131 -7.87 17.32 -5.71
CA PHE A 131 -7.61 16.10 -6.46
C PHE A 131 -6.68 15.15 -5.71
N PRO A 132 -6.69 13.84 -6.05
CA PRO A 132 -5.76 12.90 -5.45
C PRO A 132 -4.31 13.22 -5.81
N ILE A 133 -3.43 13.02 -4.83
CA ILE A 133 -1.98 13.14 -5.01
C ILE A 133 -1.50 12.19 -6.07
N THR A 134 -0.50 12.64 -6.81
CA THR A 134 0.04 11.88 -7.93
C THR A 134 1.55 11.75 -7.83
N ASN A 135 2.04 10.53 -8.03
CA ASN A 135 3.44 10.22 -8.21
C ASN A 135 3.72 9.99 -9.69
N PHE A 136 4.83 10.54 -10.15
CA PHE A 136 5.34 10.36 -11.49
C PHE A 136 6.68 9.64 -11.40
N GLY A 137 6.77 8.49 -12.05
CA GLY A 137 8.00 7.71 -12.17
C GLY A 137 8.52 7.74 -13.60
N LYS A 138 9.81 7.99 -13.79
CA LYS A 138 10.47 7.90 -15.10
C LYS A 138 11.79 7.18 -14.94
N HIS A 139 11.94 6.08 -15.67
CA HIS A 139 13.23 5.39 -15.77
C HIS A 139 14.05 6.06 -16.86
N ASP A 140 15.26 6.48 -16.54
CA ASP A 140 16.19 7.05 -17.51
C ASP A 140 17.61 6.53 -17.26
N ARG A 141 18.08 5.67 -18.16
CA ARG A 141 19.39 5.01 -18.14
C ARG A 141 19.72 4.35 -16.79
N ARG A 142 20.54 5.01 -15.96
CA ARG A 142 21.07 4.50 -14.69
C ARG A 142 20.21 4.88 -13.47
N PHE A 143 19.15 5.64 -13.69
CA PHE A 143 18.38 6.25 -12.62
C PHE A 143 16.88 6.08 -12.81
N ILE A 144 16.16 6.12 -11.70
CA ILE A 144 14.71 6.14 -11.63
C ILE A 144 14.31 7.40 -10.89
N PHE A 145 13.67 8.32 -11.61
CA PHE A 145 13.22 9.60 -11.09
C PHE A 145 11.80 9.45 -10.56
N LEU A 146 11.56 9.95 -9.35
CA LEU A 146 10.26 10.04 -8.72
C LEU A 146 9.96 11.50 -8.39
N GLN A 147 8.78 11.97 -8.76
CA GLN A 147 8.25 13.26 -8.31
C GLN A 147 6.84 13.06 -7.78
N SER A 148 6.58 13.49 -6.55
CA SER A 148 5.23 13.57 -5.98
C SER A 148 4.63 14.96 -6.24
N LYS A 149 3.31 15.04 -6.34
CA LYS A 149 2.57 16.32 -6.44
C LYS A 149 1.38 16.30 -5.48
N GLY A 150 1.45 17.17 -4.47
CA GLY A 150 0.48 17.31 -3.38
C GLY A 150 0.99 16.75 -2.05
N GLU A 151 0.16 16.89 -1.02
CA GLU A 151 0.42 16.46 0.35
C GLU A 151 -0.75 15.66 0.93
N HIS A 152 -0.50 14.46 1.45
CA HIS A 152 -1.56 13.51 1.81
C HIS A 152 -2.46 14.05 2.93
N ASP A 153 -3.74 14.26 2.61
CA ASP A 153 -4.78 14.80 3.49
C ASP A 153 -5.53 13.71 4.27
N HIS A 154 -4.92 12.53 4.41
CA HIS A 154 -5.53 11.38 5.07
C HIS A 154 -4.45 10.54 5.78
N PRO A 155 -4.80 9.77 6.82
CA PRO A 155 -3.84 8.94 7.53
C PRO A 155 -3.24 7.88 6.63
N LYS A 156 -2.01 7.46 6.97
CA LYS A 156 -1.29 6.39 6.29
C LYS A 156 -2.11 5.08 6.38
N PRO A 157 -2.45 4.45 5.25
CA PRO A 157 -3.02 3.10 5.28
C PRO A 157 -1.98 2.09 5.77
N GLU A 158 -2.40 0.88 6.11
CA GLU A 158 -1.47 -0.25 6.20
C GLU A 158 -0.67 -0.41 4.88
N THR A 159 0.58 -0.83 5.01
CA THR A 159 1.47 -1.14 3.90
C THR A 159 0.91 -2.28 3.05
N LYS A 160 1.47 -2.47 1.86
CA LYS A 160 1.10 -3.62 1.01
C LYS A 160 1.29 -4.95 1.73
N LEU A 161 2.41 -5.11 2.45
CA LEU A 161 2.77 -6.35 3.15
C LEU A 161 1.81 -6.62 4.31
N GLU A 162 1.48 -5.61 5.11
CA GLU A 162 0.49 -5.74 6.20
C GLU A 162 -0.90 -6.10 5.65
N ALA A 163 -1.32 -5.47 4.55
CA ALA A 163 -2.59 -5.80 3.90
C ALA A 163 -2.63 -7.26 3.39
N GLU A 164 -1.51 -7.78 2.90
CA GLU A 164 -1.37 -9.16 2.45
C GLU A 164 -1.41 -10.13 3.64
N ALA A 165 -0.66 -9.86 4.71
CA ALA A 165 -0.67 -10.66 5.94
C ALA A 165 -2.07 -10.74 6.56
N ARG A 166 -2.81 -9.64 6.61
CA ARG A 166 -4.19 -9.62 7.11
C ARG A 166 -5.14 -10.45 6.24
N ARG A 167 -4.93 -10.50 4.93
CA ARG A 167 -5.75 -11.31 4.01
C ARG A 167 -5.47 -12.79 4.16
N THR A 168 -4.20 -13.18 4.35
CA THR A 168 -3.83 -14.59 4.53
C THR A 168 -4.35 -15.14 5.85
N MET A 169 -4.23 -14.39 6.96
CA MET A 169 -4.78 -14.77 8.27
C MET A 169 -6.30 -15.00 8.21
N LYS A 170 -7.06 -14.13 7.53
CA LYS A 170 -8.50 -14.32 7.34
C LYS A 170 -8.83 -15.60 6.58
N LYS A 171 -8.03 -15.96 5.57
CA LYS A 171 -8.23 -17.19 4.79
C LYS A 171 -8.02 -18.44 5.65
N VAL A 172 -7.00 -18.43 6.52
CA VAL A 172 -6.73 -19.54 7.45
C VAL A 172 -7.90 -19.73 8.40
N HIS A 173 -8.39 -18.67 9.07
CA HIS A 173 -9.52 -18.79 9.99
C HIS A 173 -10.82 -19.26 9.31
N THR A 174 -11.10 -18.83 8.07
CA THR A 174 -12.26 -19.35 7.32
C THR A 174 -12.10 -20.81 6.89
N ALA A 175 -10.88 -21.30 6.67
CA ALA A 175 -10.63 -22.71 6.35
C ALA A 175 -10.70 -23.59 7.61
N SER A 176 -10.19 -23.11 8.74
CA SER A 176 -10.25 -23.82 10.03
C SER A 176 -11.68 -23.98 10.55
N ALA A 177 -12.58 -23.04 10.24
CA ALA A 177 -14.00 -23.12 10.59
C ALA A 177 -14.82 -24.09 9.72
N SER A 178 -14.19 -24.77 8.74
CA SER A 178 -14.88 -25.64 7.78
C SER A 178 -14.71 -27.14 8.02
N VAL A 179 -14.28 -27.56 9.22
CA VAL A 179 -14.30 -28.98 9.63
C VAL A 179 -15.59 -29.26 10.40
N PRO A 180 -16.58 -30.01 9.84
CA PRO A 180 -17.70 -30.48 10.63
C PRO A 180 -17.17 -31.54 11.62
N LEU A 181 -17.32 -31.29 12.92
CA LEU A 181 -17.16 -32.30 13.96
C LEU A 181 -18.22 -33.38 13.74
N LYS A 182 -17.86 -34.43 13.00
CA LYS A 182 -18.68 -35.65 12.88
C LYS A 182 -18.36 -36.51 14.10
N LEU A 183 -19.12 -36.31 15.19
CA LEU A 183 -19.18 -37.26 16.29
C LEU A 183 -19.62 -38.62 15.70
N LYS A 184 -18.72 -39.61 15.72
CA LYS A 184 -19.08 -41.01 15.53
C LYS A 184 -19.40 -41.59 16.89
N GLU A 185 -20.68 -41.76 17.19
CA GLU A 185 -21.12 -42.70 18.23
C GLU A 185 -20.65 -44.11 17.87
N SER A 186 -20.09 -44.81 18.86
CA SER A 186 -19.67 -46.22 18.75
C SER A 186 -20.80 -47.13 19.25
N PRO A 187 -21.07 -48.30 18.64
CA PRO A 187 -22.11 -49.18 19.12
C PRO A 187 -21.65 -50.02 20.32
N GLU A 188 -22.50 -50.08 21.34
CA GLU A 188 -22.34 -50.82 22.59
C GLU A 188 -22.20 -52.34 22.36
N ALA A 189 -21.22 -52.95 23.03
CA ALA A 189 -21.03 -54.39 23.06
C ALA A 189 -22.01 -55.05 24.05
N LYS A 190 -22.95 -55.86 23.55
CA LYS A 190 -23.80 -56.75 24.36
C LYS A 190 -23.01 -57.98 24.81
N ILE A 191 -22.76 -58.07 26.11
CA ILE A 191 -22.27 -59.27 26.81
C ILE A 191 -23.40 -60.32 26.82
N LYS A 192 -23.16 -61.51 26.27
CA LYS A 192 -24.00 -62.69 26.47
C LYS A 192 -23.28 -63.68 27.37
N HIS A 193 -23.83 -63.91 28.56
CA HIS A 193 -23.48 -65.03 29.42
C HIS A 193 -24.04 -66.33 28.83
N THR A 194 -23.25 -67.40 28.82
CA THR A 194 -23.75 -68.77 28.70
C THR A 194 -22.85 -69.68 29.55
N LEU A 195 -23.43 -70.32 30.57
CA LEU A 195 -22.79 -71.34 31.41
C LEU A 195 -22.56 -72.64 30.60
N PRO A 196 -21.52 -73.43 30.91
CA PRO A 196 -21.40 -74.80 30.43
C PRO A 196 -22.12 -75.78 31.35
N ARG A 197 -22.42 -76.95 30.77
CA ARG A 197 -23.12 -78.11 31.32
C ARG A 197 -22.33 -78.82 32.41
#